data_AF-K1T201-F1
#
_entry.id   AF-K1T201-F1
#
_cell.length_a   1.000
_cell.length_b   1.000
_cell.length_c   1.000
_cell.angle_alpha   90.00
_cell.angle_beta   90.00
_cell.angle_gamma   90.00
#
_symmetry.space_group_name_H-M   'P 1'
#
loop_
_entity.id
_entity.type
_entity.pdbx_description
1 polymer ?
#
loop_
_entity_poly.entity_id
_entity_poly.type
_entity_poly.pdbx_seq_one_letter_code
_entity_poly.pdbx_strand_id
1 'polypeptide(L)'
;ELVIGAKGTFFARSIDMEVNLTKECLIAAAKHQGMSVTEVLQNCVIFNDKTHAAFAGDKATRQEHTITLRHGEKMLFGANNEKGLVFEDMRLKVVTVGQDGYTLDKILTHDAHTKDTTLHSMLAAMKYPDYPVALGVIRSVEDEIVYDQAVEKQVEEVKAQSKIHCVDDLLHSGATWEI
;
A
#
# COMPACT_ATOMS: atom_id res chain seq x y z
N GLU A 1 -8.21 -0.36 -4.81
CA GLU A 1 -8.29 0.00 -6.24
C GLU A 1 -8.01 1.48 -6.49
N LEU A 2 -8.75 2.40 -5.87
CA LEU A 2 -8.60 3.85 -6.12
C LEU A 2 -7.19 4.40 -5.89
N VAL A 3 -6.52 4.01 -4.80
CA VAL A 3 -5.15 4.49 -4.48
C VAL A 3 -4.18 4.14 -5.60
N ILE A 4 -4.19 2.89 -6.06
CA ILE A 4 -3.27 2.40 -7.10
C ILE A 4 -3.63 3.01 -8.46
N GLY A 5 -4.93 3.13 -8.78
CA GLY A 5 -5.40 3.80 -9.99
C GLY A 5 -5.01 5.29 -10.04
N ALA A 6 -4.95 5.96 -8.88
CA ALA A 6 -4.45 7.32 -8.73
C ALA A 6 -2.91 7.41 -8.68
N LYS A 7 -2.20 6.32 -9.01
CA LYS A 7 -0.72 6.20 -8.95
C LYS A 7 -0.13 6.36 -7.55
N GLY A 8 -0.91 6.11 -6.49
CA GLY A 8 -0.39 6.08 -5.13
C GLY A 8 0.74 5.06 -4.98
N THR A 9 1.81 5.48 -4.30
CA THR A 9 3.04 4.69 -4.15
C THR A 9 3.06 3.87 -2.88
N PHE A 10 2.12 4.10 -1.96
CA PHE A 10 1.90 3.24 -0.79
C PHE A 10 0.43 2.91 -0.58
N PHE A 11 0.14 1.62 -0.40
CA PHE A 11 -1.17 1.12 -0.02
C PHE A 11 -1.06 -0.08 0.91
N ALA A 12 -1.71 0.00 2.06
CA ALA A 12 -1.87 -1.10 3.00
C ALA A 12 -3.35 -1.33 3.34
N ARG A 13 -3.71 -2.56 3.64
CA ARG A 13 -5.04 -2.93 4.14
C ARG A 13 -4.91 -3.75 5.42
N SER A 14 -5.74 -3.45 6.41
CA SER A 14 -5.85 -4.24 7.64
C SER A 14 -7.32 -4.41 8.04
N ILE A 15 -7.54 -5.14 9.12
CA ILE A 15 -8.84 -5.34 9.77
C ILE A 15 -8.69 -4.97 11.25
N ASP A 16 -9.75 -4.42 11.83
CA ASP A 16 -9.79 -3.93 13.21
C ASP A 16 -9.39 -4.99 14.26
N MET A 17 -9.75 -6.26 14.02
CA MET A 17 -9.45 -7.39 14.89
C MET A 17 -7.97 -7.82 14.88
N GLU A 18 -7.16 -7.40 13.90
CA GLU A 18 -5.73 -7.74 13.79
C GLU A 18 -4.86 -6.55 14.22
N VAL A 19 -4.81 -6.30 15.52
CA VAL A 19 -4.12 -5.12 16.10
C VAL A 19 -2.63 -5.07 15.72
N ASN A 20 -1.93 -6.21 15.75
CA ASN A 20 -0.52 -6.26 15.39
C ASN A 20 -0.28 -5.96 13.92
N LEU A 21 -1.11 -6.50 13.02
CA LEU A 21 -1.02 -6.22 11.59
C LEU A 21 -1.32 -4.74 11.29
N THR A 22 -2.34 -4.19 11.95
CA THR A 22 -2.68 -2.76 11.83
C THR A 22 -1.50 -1.89 12.27
N LYS A 23 -0.87 -2.24 13.40
CA LYS A 23 0.35 -1.55 13.86
C LYS A 23 1.48 -1.63 12.84
N GLU A 24 1.75 -2.81 12.28
CA GLU A 24 2.79 -2.99 11.24
C GLU A 24 2.52 -2.12 10.01
N CYS A 25 1.27 -2.10 9.53
CA CYS A 25 0.85 -1.28 8.39
C CYS A 25 1.03 0.21 8.66
N LEU A 26 0.62 0.70 9.84
CA LEU A 26 0.74 2.11 10.19
C LEU A 26 2.20 2.55 10.37
N ILE A 27 3.07 1.69 10.91
CA ILE A 27 4.51 1.97 11.00
C ILE A 27 5.13 2.03 9.60
N ALA A 28 4.76 1.11 8.71
CA ALA A 28 5.23 1.14 7.32
C ALA A 28 4.77 2.40 6.59
N ALA A 29 3.50 2.79 6.78
CA ALA A 29 2.93 4.02 6.22
C ALA A 29 3.69 5.27 6.70
N ALA A 30 3.97 5.36 8.00
CA ALA A 30 4.69 6.49 8.58
C ALA A 30 6.15 6.61 8.12
N LYS A 31 6.77 5.49 7.72
CA LYS A 31 8.15 5.48 7.18
C LYS A 31 8.19 5.80 5.69
N HIS A 32 7.08 5.62 4.98
CA HIS A 32 6.99 5.85 3.54
C HIS A 32 7.24 7.32 3.20
N GLN A 33 8.05 7.57 2.16
CA GLN A 33 8.31 8.92 1.68
C GLN A 33 7.27 9.28 0.62
N GLY A 34 6.30 10.10 1.02
CA GLY A 34 5.19 10.53 0.17
C GLY A 34 3.82 10.16 0.72
N MET A 35 2.80 10.19 -0.13
CA MET A 35 1.44 9.90 0.29
C MET A 35 1.26 8.41 0.61
N SER A 36 0.85 8.11 1.83
CA SER A 36 0.49 6.75 2.28
C SER A 36 -1.00 6.63 2.56
N VAL A 37 -1.64 5.56 2.07
CA VAL A 37 -3.02 5.22 2.43
C VAL A 37 -3.06 3.85 3.11
N THR A 38 -3.69 3.79 4.28
CA THR A 38 -3.99 2.54 4.99
C THR A 38 -5.51 2.40 5.14
N GLU A 39 -6.07 1.35 4.54
CA GLU A 39 -7.49 0.99 4.69
C GLU A 39 -7.65 0.04 5.88
N VAL A 40 -8.50 0.38 6.85
CA VAL A 40 -8.82 -0.52 7.97
C VAL A 40 -10.29 -0.90 7.87
N LEU A 41 -10.54 -2.18 7.58
CA LEU A 41 -11.88 -2.75 7.54
C LEU A 41 -12.37 -2.94 8.97
N GLN A 42 -13.28 -2.06 9.40
CA GLN A 42 -13.71 -1.93 10.78
C GLN A 42 -15.17 -2.37 10.92
N ASN A 43 -15.45 -3.25 11.90
CA ASN A 43 -16.80 -3.56 12.32
C ASN A 43 -17.32 -2.51 13.30
N CYS A 44 -18.49 -1.93 13.04
CA CYS A 44 -19.18 -1.09 13.99
C CYS A 44 -20.32 -1.87 14.63
N VAL A 45 -20.11 -2.39 15.85
CA VAL A 45 -21.09 -3.23 16.56
C VAL A 45 -22.45 -2.54 16.75
N ILE A 46 -22.49 -1.21 16.83
CA ILE A 46 -23.73 -0.45 17.05
C ILE A 46 -24.51 -0.26 15.75
N PHE A 47 -23.84 0.14 14.66
CA PHE A 47 -24.52 0.63 13.45
C PHE A 47 -24.45 -0.33 12.27
N ASN A 48 -23.48 -1.24 12.23
CA ASN A 48 -23.25 -2.13 11.09
C ASN A 48 -22.55 -3.41 11.56
N ASP A 49 -23.18 -4.11 12.51
CA ASP A 49 -22.60 -5.31 13.10
C ASP A 49 -22.46 -6.43 12.07
N LYS A 50 -21.38 -7.21 12.20
CA LYS A 50 -21.04 -8.35 11.34
C LYS A 50 -20.82 -7.99 9.88
N THR A 51 -20.59 -6.71 9.54
CA THR A 51 -20.41 -6.28 8.14
C THR A 51 -19.26 -6.98 7.41
N HIS A 52 -18.27 -7.48 8.16
CA HIS A 52 -17.12 -8.21 7.62
C HIS A 52 -17.07 -9.67 8.11
N ALA A 53 -18.13 -10.19 8.75
CA ALA A 53 -18.11 -11.50 9.40
C ALA A 53 -17.76 -12.65 8.44
N ALA A 54 -18.10 -12.52 7.15
CA ALA A 54 -17.78 -13.51 6.13
C ALA A 54 -16.28 -13.80 5.99
N PHE A 55 -15.39 -12.86 6.34
CA PHE A 55 -13.94 -13.06 6.28
C PHE A 55 -13.19 -12.62 7.54
N ALA A 56 -13.85 -11.90 8.47
CA ALA A 56 -13.25 -11.35 9.68
C ALA A 56 -13.95 -11.77 10.98
N GLY A 57 -14.98 -12.63 10.91
CA GLY A 57 -15.86 -12.94 12.05
C GLY A 57 -15.15 -13.53 13.27
N ASP A 58 -14.25 -14.49 13.04
CA ASP A 58 -13.43 -15.13 14.07
C ASP A 58 -12.05 -15.50 13.50
N LYS A 59 -11.15 -16.00 14.36
CA LYS A 59 -9.78 -16.31 13.96
C LYS A 59 -9.69 -17.41 12.89
N ALA A 60 -10.51 -18.46 12.98
CA ALA A 60 -10.49 -19.55 12.01
C ALA A 60 -11.01 -19.06 10.65
N THR A 61 -12.12 -18.32 10.65
CA THR A 61 -12.65 -17.67 9.45
C THR A 61 -11.61 -16.75 8.80
N ARG A 62 -10.87 -15.97 9.60
CA ARG A 62 -9.80 -15.10 9.09
C ARG A 62 -8.66 -15.84 8.42
N GLN A 63 -8.22 -16.95 9.01
CA GLN A 63 -7.14 -17.76 8.44
C GLN A 63 -7.53 -18.34 7.08
N GLU A 64 -8.80 -18.70 6.90
CA GLU A 64 -9.30 -19.29 5.67
C GLU A 64 -9.62 -18.26 4.57
N HIS A 65 -10.08 -17.07 4.95
CA HIS A 65 -10.70 -16.12 4.01
C HIS A 65 -9.92 -14.82 3.83
N THR A 66 -8.77 -14.67 4.50
CA THR A 66 -7.85 -13.55 4.29
C THR A 66 -6.44 -14.06 3.99
N ILE A 67 -5.65 -13.22 3.33
CA ILE A 67 -4.23 -13.49 3.07
C ILE A 67 -3.42 -12.32 3.57
N THR A 68 -2.47 -12.57 4.48
CA THR A 68 -1.59 -11.53 4.99
C THR A 68 -0.33 -11.47 4.15
N LEU A 69 -0.19 -10.39 3.38
CA LEU A 69 0.93 -10.20 2.46
C LEU A 69 2.13 -9.62 3.21
N ARG A 70 3.29 -10.26 3.02
CA ARG A 70 4.59 -9.81 3.53
C ARG A 70 5.58 -9.78 2.38
N HIS A 71 6.31 -8.67 2.25
CA HIS A 71 7.27 -8.52 1.16
C HIS A 71 8.35 -9.62 1.24
N GLY A 72 8.65 -10.25 0.11
CA GLY A 72 9.60 -11.36 0.00
C GLY A 72 9.04 -12.74 0.38
N GLU A 73 7.83 -12.82 0.94
CA GLU A 73 7.22 -14.09 1.35
C GLU A 73 6.29 -14.67 0.28
N LYS A 74 6.09 -15.99 0.32
CA LYS A 74 5.09 -16.67 -0.52
C LYS A 74 3.68 -16.24 -0.11
N MET A 75 2.83 -15.98 -1.10
CA MET A 75 1.43 -15.63 -0.92
C MET A 75 0.61 -16.87 -0.53
N LEU A 76 0.73 -17.28 0.74
CA LEU A 76 0.05 -18.42 1.33
C LEU A 76 -1.00 -18.00 2.34
N PHE A 77 -2.03 -18.82 2.51
CA PHE A 77 -3.09 -18.66 3.51
C PHE A 77 -3.77 -20.01 3.82
N GLY A 78 -4.76 -20.01 4.70
CA GLY A 78 -5.36 -21.21 5.30
C GLY A 78 -4.78 -21.51 6.68
N ALA A 79 -5.46 -22.35 7.45
CA ALA A 79 -5.08 -22.70 8.82
C ALA A 79 -3.62 -23.21 8.94
N ASN A 80 -3.10 -23.86 7.89
CA ASN A 80 -1.76 -24.44 7.82
C ASN A 80 -0.95 -23.97 6.61
N ASN A 81 -1.29 -22.81 6.01
CA ASN A 81 -0.66 -22.30 4.78
C ASN A 81 -0.77 -23.26 3.58
N GLU A 82 -1.85 -24.04 3.52
CA GLU A 82 -2.10 -25.03 2.48
C GLU A 82 -2.70 -24.43 1.19
N LYS A 83 -3.17 -23.18 1.22
CA LYS A 83 -3.66 -22.46 0.04
C LYS A 83 -2.67 -21.38 -0.38
N GLY A 84 -2.66 -21.04 -1.66
CA GLY A 84 -1.83 -19.95 -2.17
C GLY A 84 -2.38 -19.30 -3.42
N LEU A 85 -1.73 -18.21 -3.83
CA LEU A 85 -2.05 -17.49 -5.06
C LEU A 85 -1.02 -17.82 -6.15
N VAL A 86 -1.52 -18.14 -7.34
CA VAL A 86 -0.73 -18.26 -8.57
C VAL A 86 -1.21 -17.26 -9.62
N PHE A 87 -0.36 -16.96 -10.59
CA PHE A 87 -0.72 -16.13 -11.75
C PHE A 87 -0.71 -16.98 -13.01
N GLU A 88 -1.88 -17.27 -13.56
CA GLU A 88 -2.10 -18.07 -14.76
C GLU A 88 -3.15 -17.39 -15.62
N ASP A 89 -3.08 -17.50 -16.96
CA ASP A 89 -4.09 -16.93 -17.87
C ASP A 89 -4.45 -15.45 -17.59
N MET A 90 -3.44 -14.64 -17.28
CA MET A 90 -3.55 -13.21 -16.95
C MET A 90 -4.46 -12.90 -15.75
N ARG A 91 -4.68 -13.87 -14.86
CA ARG A 91 -5.51 -13.72 -13.65
C ARG A 91 -4.84 -14.36 -12.44
N LEU A 92 -5.22 -13.87 -11.26
CA LEU A 92 -4.94 -14.58 -10.02
C LEU A 92 -5.80 -15.84 -9.94
N LYS A 93 -5.25 -16.89 -9.36
CA LYS A 93 -5.99 -18.11 -9.07
C LYS A 93 -5.62 -18.60 -7.68
N VAL A 94 -6.63 -18.97 -6.90
CA VAL A 94 -6.47 -19.65 -5.62
C VAL A 94 -6.25 -21.13 -5.89
N VAL A 95 -5.19 -21.69 -5.29
CA VAL A 95 -4.84 -23.12 -5.43
C VAL A 95 -4.52 -23.72 -4.07
N THR A 96 -4.61 -25.04 -3.99
CA THR A 96 -4.13 -25.81 -2.84
C THR A 96 -2.73 -26.33 -3.13
N VAL A 97 -1.78 -26.05 -2.26
CA VAL A 97 -0.39 -26.49 -2.39
C VAL A 97 -0.32 -28.02 -2.28
N GLY A 98 0.37 -28.65 -3.22
CA GLY A 98 0.51 -30.11 -3.32
C GLY A 98 -0.61 -30.81 -4.09
N GLN A 99 -1.65 -30.09 -4.52
CA GLN A 99 -2.74 -30.63 -5.35
C GLN A 99 -2.60 -30.12 -6.80
N ASP A 100 -3.12 -30.90 -7.76
CA ASP A 100 -3.18 -30.53 -9.19
C ASP A 100 -1.84 -30.05 -9.81
N GLY A 101 -0.71 -30.49 -9.24
CA GLY A 101 0.63 -30.09 -9.71
C GLY A 101 1.03 -28.65 -9.31
N TYR A 102 0.35 -28.05 -8.34
CA TYR A 102 0.73 -26.78 -7.73
C TYR A 102 1.69 -27.00 -6.58
N THR A 103 2.98 -26.79 -6.83
CA THR A 103 4.04 -26.84 -5.84
C THR A 103 4.36 -25.44 -5.31
N LEU A 104 5.10 -25.37 -4.20
CA LEU A 104 5.41 -24.11 -3.51
C LEU A 104 6.17 -23.11 -4.41
N ASP A 105 6.95 -23.59 -5.38
CA ASP A 105 7.66 -22.76 -6.36
C ASP A 105 6.71 -21.96 -7.27
N LYS A 106 5.54 -22.52 -7.61
CA LYS A 106 4.54 -21.85 -8.44
C LYS A 106 3.76 -20.77 -7.71
N ILE A 107 3.72 -20.82 -6.38
CA ILE A 107 3.05 -19.80 -5.57
C ILE A 107 3.79 -18.47 -5.73
N LEU A 108 3.05 -17.39 -5.93
CA LEU A 108 3.61 -16.06 -6.07
C LEU A 108 4.36 -15.65 -4.82
N THR A 109 5.49 -14.96 -5.01
CA THR A 109 6.17 -14.23 -3.94
C THR A 109 5.68 -12.79 -3.98
N HIS A 110 5.26 -12.25 -2.83
CA HIS A 110 4.81 -10.86 -2.75
C HIS A 110 5.98 -9.90 -2.84
N ASP A 111 5.95 -9.01 -3.82
CA ASP A 111 6.90 -7.91 -3.94
C ASP A 111 6.17 -6.57 -3.83
N ALA A 112 6.05 -6.05 -2.60
CA ALA A 112 5.48 -4.72 -2.36
C ALA A 112 6.24 -3.57 -3.06
N HIS A 113 7.49 -3.78 -3.47
CA HIS A 113 8.39 -2.77 -4.03
C HIS A 113 8.38 -2.75 -5.57
N THR A 114 7.63 -3.66 -6.23
CA THR A 114 7.56 -3.63 -7.70
C THR A 114 6.89 -2.35 -8.20
N LYS A 115 7.57 -1.64 -9.11
CA LYS A 115 7.04 -0.41 -9.71
C LYS A 115 5.76 -0.69 -10.51
N ASP A 116 5.69 -1.87 -11.15
CA ASP A 116 4.51 -2.31 -11.89
C ASP A 116 3.27 -2.40 -10.98
N THR A 117 2.15 -1.89 -11.48
CA THR A 117 0.91 -1.81 -10.69
C THR A 117 -0.01 -3.01 -10.89
N THR A 118 0.29 -3.92 -11.82
CA THR A 118 -0.62 -4.98 -12.27
C THR A 118 -1.00 -5.90 -11.12
N LEU A 119 0.01 -6.51 -10.48
CA LEU A 119 -0.22 -7.44 -9.38
C LEU A 119 -0.85 -6.73 -8.18
N HIS A 120 -0.35 -5.54 -7.83
CA HIS A 120 -0.91 -4.73 -6.74
C HIS A 120 -2.38 -4.39 -6.95
N SER A 121 -2.78 -4.05 -8.19
CA SER A 121 -4.17 -3.77 -8.54
C SER A 121 -5.05 -5.01 -8.39
N MET A 122 -4.59 -6.16 -8.87
CA MET A 122 -5.30 -7.43 -8.71
C MET A 122 -5.47 -7.82 -7.24
N LEU A 123 -4.41 -7.70 -6.44
CA LEU A 123 -4.46 -7.98 -5.00
C LEU A 123 -5.44 -7.05 -4.27
N ALA A 124 -5.41 -5.76 -4.59
CA ALA A 124 -6.32 -4.78 -3.98
C ALA A 124 -7.80 -5.00 -4.36
N ALA A 125 -8.05 -5.61 -5.52
CA ALA A 125 -9.37 -5.93 -6.05
C ALA A 125 -9.94 -7.27 -5.54
N MET A 126 -9.12 -8.12 -4.89
CA MET A 126 -9.58 -9.40 -4.36
C MET A 126 -10.73 -9.23 -3.36
N LYS A 127 -11.76 -10.05 -3.52
CA LYS A 127 -12.96 -10.07 -2.69
C LYS A 127 -13.39 -11.52 -2.44
N TYR A 128 -13.77 -11.80 -1.20
CA TYR A 128 -14.42 -13.04 -0.81
C TYR A 128 -15.82 -13.12 -1.45
N PRO A 129 -16.32 -14.29 -1.90
CA PRO A 129 -15.76 -15.64 -1.72
C PRO A 129 -14.74 -16.09 -2.77
N ASP A 130 -14.63 -15.39 -3.90
CA ASP A 130 -13.80 -15.84 -5.03
C ASP A 130 -12.30 -15.82 -4.71
N TYR A 131 -11.88 -14.86 -3.87
CA TYR A 131 -10.51 -14.69 -3.42
C TYR A 131 -10.45 -14.40 -1.91
N PRO A 132 -9.33 -14.74 -1.22
CA PRO A 132 -9.11 -14.21 0.12
C PRO A 132 -8.97 -12.69 0.06
N VAL A 133 -9.37 -12.00 1.13
CA VAL A 133 -9.12 -10.55 1.25
C VAL A 133 -7.62 -10.34 1.53
N ALA A 134 -6.93 -9.59 0.67
CA ALA A 134 -5.53 -9.22 0.89
C ALA A 134 -5.38 -8.20 2.02
N LEU A 135 -4.56 -8.52 3.00
CA LEU A 135 -4.18 -7.66 4.12
C LEU A 135 -2.65 -7.46 4.12
N GLY A 136 -2.16 -6.51 4.92
CA GLY A 136 -0.77 -6.12 4.98
C GLY A 136 -0.42 -4.99 4.02
N VAL A 137 0.88 -4.76 3.83
CA VAL A 137 1.40 -3.76 2.88
C VAL A 137 1.31 -4.36 1.47
N ILE A 138 0.30 -3.93 0.73
CA ILE A 138 0.09 -4.37 -0.65
C ILE A 138 1.09 -3.68 -1.57
N ARG A 139 1.35 -2.39 -1.40
CA ARG A 139 2.29 -1.61 -2.21
C ARG A 139 3.08 -0.65 -1.34
N SER A 140 4.37 -0.57 -1.58
CA SER A 140 5.29 0.41 -0.98
C SER A 140 6.43 0.63 -1.98
N VAL A 141 6.33 1.65 -2.83
CA VAL A 141 7.30 1.90 -3.90
C VAL A 141 7.88 3.28 -3.70
N GLU A 142 9.17 3.45 -3.84
CA GLU A 142 9.77 4.78 -3.80
C GLU A 142 9.21 5.65 -4.92
N ASP A 143 8.71 6.83 -4.56
CA ASP A 143 8.31 7.83 -5.54
C ASP A 143 9.53 8.60 -6.02
N GLU A 144 9.62 8.82 -7.33
CA GLU A 144 10.71 9.62 -7.91
C GLU A 144 10.55 11.10 -7.57
N ILE A 145 9.32 11.56 -7.25
CA ILE A 145 9.02 12.95 -6.95
C ILE A 145 8.09 13.01 -5.73
N VAL A 146 8.68 13.25 -4.56
CA VAL A 146 7.92 13.59 -3.35
C VAL A 146 7.63 15.09 -3.34
N TYR A 147 6.37 15.48 -3.14
CA TYR A 147 5.90 16.85 -3.38
C TYR A 147 6.68 17.92 -2.60
N ASP A 148 6.84 17.75 -1.29
CA ASP A 148 7.57 18.67 -0.42
C ASP A 148 9.03 18.79 -0.84
N GLN A 149 9.70 17.67 -1.09
CA GLN A 149 11.09 17.64 -1.58
C GLN A 149 11.23 18.33 -2.95
N ALA A 150 10.26 18.15 -3.85
CA ALA A 150 10.23 18.79 -5.16
C ALA A 150 10.06 20.31 -5.05
N VAL A 151 9.20 20.78 -4.14
CA VAL A 151 9.02 22.21 -3.84
C VAL A 151 10.29 22.80 -3.23
N GLU A 152 10.92 22.13 -2.26
CA GLU A 152 12.19 22.57 -1.68
C GLU A 152 13.28 22.70 -2.73
N LYS A 153 13.43 21.68 -3.59
CA LYS A 153 14.39 21.70 -4.69
C LYS A 153 14.12 22.87 -5.63
N GLN A 154 12.87 23.12 -6.00
CA GLN A 154 12.48 24.25 -6.84
C GLN A 154 12.84 25.58 -6.19
N VAL A 155 12.60 25.75 -4.89
CA VAL A 155 12.92 26.96 -4.14
C VAL A 155 14.43 27.20 -4.13
N GLU A 156 15.24 26.17 -3.89
CA GLU A 156 16.70 26.28 -3.89
C GLU A 156 17.26 26.61 -5.28
N GLU A 157 16.72 26.02 -6.35
CA GLU A 157 17.08 26.36 -7.73
C GLU A 157 16.81 27.83 -8.04
N VAL A 158 15.66 28.36 -7.63
CA VAL A 158 15.31 29.78 -7.84
C VAL A 158 16.18 30.70 -6.98
N LYS A 159 16.44 30.36 -5.71
CA LYS A 159 17.32 31.13 -4.83
C LYS A 159 18.74 31.25 -5.40
N ALA A 160 19.28 30.17 -5.95
CA ALA A 160 20.62 30.15 -6.53
C ALA A 160 20.75 31.06 -7.76
N GLN A 161 19.65 31.32 -8.47
CA GLN A 161 19.61 32.20 -9.65
C GLN A 161 19.12 33.62 -9.33
N SER A 162 18.56 33.85 -8.15
CA SER A 162 18.02 35.14 -7.72
C SER A 162 19.13 36.18 -7.61
N LYS A 163 18.85 37.41 -8.02
CA LYS A 163 19.69 38.59 -7.74
C LYS A 163 19.40 39.24 -6.38
N ILE A 164 18.32 38.79 -5.74
CA ILE A 164 17.83 39.28 -4.46
C ILE A 164 18.16 38.21 -3.42
N HIS A 165 19.11 38.51 -2.53
CA HIS A 165 19.58 37.60 -1.49
C HIS A 165 19.16 38.05 -0.09
N CYS A 166 18.81 39.31 0.08
CA CYS A 166 18.29 39.86 1.32
C CYS A 166 17.15 40.87 1.08
N VAL A 167 16.55 41.35 2.18
CA VAL A 167 15.49 42.37 2.12
C VAL A 167 16.01 43.68 1.52
N ASP A 168 17.26 44.06 1.79
CA ASP A 168 17.83 45.28 1.23
C ASP A 168 17.97 45.18 -0.30
N ASP A 169 18.41 44.05 -0.84
CA ASP A 169 18.44 43.83 -2.30
C ASP A 169 17.03 43.97 -2.90
N LEU A 170 16.01 43.46 -2.20
CA LEU A 170 14.62 43.55 -2.63
C LEU A 170 14.16 45.01 -2.65
N LEU A 171 14.41 45.74 -1.56
CA LEU A 171 14.02 47.15 -1.43
C LEU A 171 14.72 48.05 -2.46
N HIS A 172 15.95 47.71 -2.86
CA HIS A 172 16.71 48.44 -3.88
C HIS A 172 16.56 47.89 -5.30
N SER A 173 15.79 46.80 -5.50
CA SER A 173 15.59 46.20 -6.83
C SER A 173 14.70 47.04 -7.77
N GLY A 174 13.94 47.99 -7.22
CA GLY A 174 13.08 48.92 -7.94
C GLY A 174 13.68 50.31 -8.11
N ALA A 175 12.86 51.29 -8.51
CA ALA A 175 13.29 52.69 -8.56
C ALA A 175 13.33 53.28 -7.13
N THR A 176 14.52 53.58 -6.64
CA THR A 176 14.76 54.25 -5.35
C THR A 176 15.40 55.62 -5.55
N TRP A 177 15.29 56.51 -4.56
CA TRP A 177 15.87 57.85 -4.56
C TRP A 177 16.52 58.15 -3.21
N GLU A 178 17.69 58.78 -3.22
CA GLU A 178 18.37 59.29 -2.02
C GLU A 178 17.89 60.72 -1.72
N ILE A 179 17.64 61.03 -0.44
CA ILE A 179 17.21 62.35 0.05
C ILE A 179 18.38 63.02 0.76
#